data_AF-A0A353B8B9-F1
#
_entry.id   AF-A0A353B8B9-F1
#
_cell.length_a   1.000
_cell.length_b   1.000
_cell.length_c   1.000
_cell.angle_alpha   90.00
_cell.angle_beta   90.00
_cell.angle_gamma   90.00
#
_symmetry.space_group_name_H-M   'P 1'
#
loop_
_entity.id
_entity.type
_entity.pdbx_description
1 polymer ?
#
loop_
_entity_poly.entity_id
_entity_poly.type
_entity_poly.pdbx_seq_one_letter_code
_entity_poly.pdbx_strand_id
1 'polypeptide(L)'
;MLAEFRTANFRTILTNSIVQFSRLRHMTSPTSKAHSQAPSPRRKVAVGTELLEEHGRFFLNLVCLIAFSLSLYLSFTSGTKLAPEWLQIAVGAIGVPVASLCVTGFGYVVLRHSYFHLVRKKVEQHEKAKLQLPSNVMEVSGFDEIGLIHRAQHDLLPHITGQQGRFRAMALTTQIAASLAVLIVVLQQIVWPGSYFGDGLLLGKAVLLCYVLFQIILNKQPTAAWVLNRTKAEILRRDQYLALGHSGPFAESDKPSVKERVRRIATASAKTIESELSVELERPWKWLNKTTSPLPTSPVFPDLLDRVRCFRHRRIGKQIAWMNSAALDVDRTSKILFAVACLLAFLACGSSFFAFVRLAAEISNVKFATPAAHVMDAFRIIGLFLPALMGAVLAIRSVFNLGSLSRQYKFTANQLFIIEHSLAELQSELENSPADKNELVKLEHQFRVLVMRGEQTLLDELIRWRIIVDRDGFDI
;
A
#
# COMPACT_ATOMS: atom_id res chain seq x y z
N MET A 1 -39.32 -0.25 -23.62
CA MET A 1 -38.43 -1.36 -24.04
C MET A 1 -36.97 -1.25 -23.54
N LEU A 2 -36.11 -0.33 -24.01
CA LEU A 2 -34.70 -0.27 -23.55
C LEU A 2 -34.51 0.20 -22.08
N ALA A 3 -35.47 0.94 -21.51
CA ALA A 3 -35.46 1.38 -20.11
C ALA A 3 -35.95 0.31 -19.11
N GLU A 4 -36.89 -0.55 -19.53
CA GLU A 4 -37.39 -1.67 -18.72
C GLU A 4 -36.39 -2.84 -18.68
N PHE A 5 -35.64 -3.05 -19.75
CA PHE A 5 -34.60 -4.09 -19.79
C PHE A 5 -33.40 -3.79 -18.87
N ARG A 6 -33.13 -2.50 -18.58
CA ARG A 6 -32.05 -2.08 -17.66
C ARG A 6 -32.43 -2.12 -16.19
N THR A 7 -33.68 -1.79 -15.85
CA THR A 7 -34.19 -1.84 -14.47
C THR A 7 -34.39 -3.28 -13.99
N ALA A 8 -34.86 -4.17 -14.87
CA ALA A 8 -34.99 -5.60 -14.56
C ALA A 8 -33.62 -6.25 -14.26
N ASN A 9 -32.59 -6.01 -15.08
CA ASN A 9 -31.26 -6.57 -14.86
C ASN A 9 -30.58 -6.04 -13.59
N PHE A 10 -30.74 -4.75 -13.28
CA PHE A 10 -30.18 -4.18 -12.06
C PHE A 10 -30.83 -4.74 -10.80
N ARG A 11 -32.16 -4.90 -10.79
CA ARG A 11 -32.90 -5.49 -9.67
C ARG A 11 -32.50 -6.95 -9.45
N THR A 12 -32.33 -7.72 -10.51
CA THR A 12 -31.88 -9.13 -10.43
C THR A 12 -30.45 -9.25 -9.89
N ILE A 13 -29.53 -8.37 -10.31
CA ILE A 13 -28.15 -8.34 -9.80
C ILE A 13 -28.13 -7.97 -8.31
N LEU A 14 -28.92 -6.97 -7.90
CA LEU A 14 -29.00 -6.53 -6.50
C LEU A 14 -29.60 -7.63 -5.61
N THR A 15 -30.66 -8.29 -6.08
CA THR A 15 -31.35 -9.35 -5.34
C THR A 15 -30.49 -10.60 -5.22
N ASN A 16 -29.79 -11.01 -6.29
CA ASN A 16 -28.85 -12.13 -6.25
C ASN A 16 -27.65 -11.86 -5.33
N SER A 17 -27.17 -10.62 -5.27
CA SER A 17 -26.09 -10.22 -4.35
C SER A 17 -26.55 -10.28 -2.89
N ILE A 18 -27.77 -9.82 -2.58
CA ILE A 18 -28.36 -9.89 -1.23
C ILE A 18 -28.59 -11.36 -0.81
N VAL A 19 -29.09 -12.20 -1.71
CA VAL A 19 -29.32 -13.62 -1.43
C VAL A 19 -28.01 -14.39 -1.22
N GLN A 20 -26.97 -14.17 -2.04
CA GLN A 20 -25.66 -14.80 -1.80
C GLN A 20 -25.04 -14.35 -0.47
N PHE A 21 -25.25 -13.10 -0.06
CA PHE A 21 -24.78 -12.60 1.22
C PHE A 21 -25.53 -13.22 2.42
N SER A 22 -26.85 -13.45 2.28
CA SER A 22 -27.63 -14.16 3.31
C SER A 22 -27.17 -15.60 3.51
N ARG A 23 -26.74 -16.29 2.43
CA ARG A 23 -26.18 -17.65 2.49
C ARG A 23 -24.80 -17.69 3.15
N LEU A 24 -23.95 -16.68 2.92
CA LEU A 24 -22.67 -16.54 3.62
C LEU A 24 -22.83 -16.30 5.12
N ARG A 25 -23.91 -15.61 5.53
CA ARG A 25 -24.26 -15.38 6.95
C ARG A 25 -24.64 -16.66 7.70
N HIS A 26 -25.20 -17.65 6.99
CA HIS A 26 -25.57 -18.94 7.60
C HIS A 26 -24.43 -19.97 7.60
N MET A 27 -23.35 -19.75 6.85
CA MET A 27 -22.18 -20.64 6.82
C MET A 27 -21.16 -20.38 7.94
N THR A 28 -21.34 -19.34 8.76
CA THR A 28 -20.43 -19.00 9.86
C THR A 28 -20.90 -19.44 11.25
N SER A 29 -21.89 -20.34 11.35
CA SER A 29 -22.22 -21.04 12.60
C SER A 29 -21.39 -22.33 12.70
N PRO A 30 -20.34 -22.42 13.54
CA PRO A 30 -19.60 -23.65 13.72
C PRO A 30 -20.35 -24.54 14.72
N THR A 31 -21.16 -25.47 14.23
CA THR A 31 -21.45 -26.70 14.97
C THR A 31 -20.27 -27.65 14.78
N SER A 32 -19.23 -27.49 15.60
CA SER A 32 -18.19 -28.50 15.77
C SER A 32 -17.73 -28.50 17.22
N LYS A 33 -18.19 -29.52 17.96
CA LYS A 33 -17.62 -29.92 19.26
C LYS A 33 -16.32 -30.67 18.97
N ALA A 34 -15.18 -30.00 19.11
CA ALA A 34 -13.89 -30.65 19.37
C ALA A 34 -12.91 -29.63 19.96
N HIS A 35 -12.14 -30.07 20.96
CA HIS A 35 -11.28 -29.27 21.83
C HIS A 35 -10.51 -28.13 21.14
N SER A 36 -10.75 -26.89 21.57
CA SER A 36 -9.82 -25.79 21.28
C SER A 36 -9.68 -24.90 22.52
N GLN A 37 -8.43 -24.59 22.84
CA GLN A 37 -8.04 -23.62 23.85
C GLN A 37 -8.81 -22.31 23.63
N ALA A 38 -9.34 -21.75 24.70
CA ALA A 38 -10.08 -20.50 24.66
C ALA A 38 -9.23 -19.40 23.98
N PRO A 39 -9.72 -18.76 22.89
CA PRO A 39 -9.01 -17.66 22.27
C PRO A 39 -8.81 -16.53 23.28
N SER A 40 -7.60 -15.98 23.34
CA SER A 40 -7.25 -14.92 24.29
C SER A 40 -8.23 -13.75 24.20
N PRO A 41 -8.54 -13.06 25.32
CA PRO A 41 -9.54 -12.00 25.36
C PRO A 41 -9.27 -10.86 24.36
N ARG A 42 -8.00 -10.56 24.02
CA ARG A 42 -7.64 -9.60 22.97
C ARG A 42 -8.06 -10.03 21.57
N ARG A 43 -8.06 -11.33 21.26
CA ARG A 43 -8.47 -11.85 19.95
C ARG A 43 -9.98 -11.69 19.73
N LYS A 44 -10.78 -11.80 20.79
CA LYS A 44 -12.23 -11.52 20.74
C LYS A 44 -12.51 -10.03 20.52
N VAL A 45 -11.72 -9.14 21.13
CA VAL A 45 -11.82 -7.68 20.90
C VAL A 45 -11.45 -7.32 19.46
N ALA A 46 -10.37 -7.91 18.91
CA ALA A 46 -9.94 -7.66 17.53
C ALA A 46 -10.99 -8.07 16.49
N VAL A 47 -11.60 -9.26 16.64
CA VAL A 47 -12.67 -9.75 15.76
C VAL A 47 -13.93 -8.88 15.90
N GLY A 48 -14.26 -8.44 17.11
CA GLY A 48 -15.37 -7.50 17.34
C GLY A 48 -15.15 -6.13 16.68
N THR A 49 -13.92 -5.60 16.73
CA THR A 49 -13.57 -4.33 16.06
C THR A 49 -13.55 -4.44 14.54
N GLU A 50 -13.15 -5.59 13.97
CA GLU A 50 -13.23 -5.82 12.53
C GLU A 50 -14.68 -5.85 12.03
N LEU A 51 -15.58 -6.54 12.77
CA LEU A 51 -17.00 -6.59 12.42
C LEU A 51 -17.67 -5.20 12.53
N LEU A 52 -17.32 -4.42 13.55
CA LEU A 52 -17.83 -3.05 13.72
C LEU A 52 -17.30 -2.12 12.63
N GLU A 53 -16.03 -2.25 12.23
CA GLU A 53 -15.46 -1.52 11.09
C GLU A 53 -16.12 -1.94 9.77
N GLU A 54 -16.44 -3.22 9.56
CA GLU A 54 -17.14 -3.68 8.36
C GLU A 54 -18.58 -3.15 8.27
N HIS A 55 -19.33 -3.18 9.39
CA HIS A 55 -20.67 -2.62 9.46
C HIS A 55 -20.68 -1.09 9.34
N GLY A 56 -19.72 -0.41 9.98
CA GLY A 56 -19.52 1.03 9.82
C GLY A 56 -19.18 1.42 8.38
N ARG A 57 -18.33 0.64 7.70
CA ARG A 57 -18.04 0.83 6.27
C ARG A 57 -19.26 0.60 5.39
N PHE A 58 -20.07 -0.43 5.67
CA PHE A 58 -21.30 -0.67 4.92
C PHE A 58 -22.30 0.49 5.03
N PHE A 59 -22.49 1.01 6.25
CA PHE A 59 -23.38 2.15 6.48
C PHE A 59 -22.86 3.43 5.79
N LEU A 60 -21.57 3.72 5.91
CA LEU A 60 -20.94 4.85 5.23
C LEU A 60 -21.07 4.72 3.70
N ASN A 61 -20.88 3.51 3.18
CA ASN A 61 -21.02 3.21 1.75
C ASN A 61 -22.47 3.44 1.26
N LEU A 62 -23.47 3.06 2.05
CA LEU A 62 -24.88 3.29 1.73
C LEU A 62 -25.21 4.78 1.72
N VAL A 63 -24.72 5.53 2.72
CA VAL A 63 -24.90 7.00 2.79
C VAL A 63 -24.23 7.69 1.60
N CYS A 64 -23.01 7.31 1.24
CA CYS A 64 -22.32 7.85 0.06
C CYS A 64 -23.05 7.51 -1.26
N LEU A 65 -23.62 6.32 -1.39
CA LEU A 65 -24.39 5.92 -2.57
C LEU A 65 -25.68 6.75 -2.69
N ILE A 66 -26.40 6.93 -1.57
CA ILE A 66 -27.61 7.76 -1.53
C ILE A 66 -27.26 9.22 -1.86
N ALA A 67 -26.21 9.77 -1.26
CA ALA A 67 -25.73 11.12 -1.54
C ALA A 67 -25.32 11.28 -3.02
N PHE A 68 -24.67 10.28 -3.60
CA PHE A 68 -24.32 10.26 -5.02
C PHE A 68 -25.55 10.23 -5.93
N SER A 69 -26.49 9.31 -5.70
CA SER A 69 -27.72 9.19 -6.48
C SER A 69 -28.58 10.45 -6.38
N LEU A 70 -28.67 11.04 -5.19
CA LEU A 70 -29.38 12.29 -4.95
C LEU A 70 -28.70 13.45 -5.68
N SER A 71 -27.38 13.55 -5.62
CA SER A 71 -26.63 14.60 -6.34
C SER A 71 -26.71 14.46 -7.85
N LEU A 72 -26.66 13.24 -8.40
CA LEU A 72 -26.87 12.97 -9.83
C LEU A 72 -28.27 13.39 -10.26
N TYR A 73 -29.29 13.00 -9.48
CA TYR A 73 -30.68 13.36 -9.73
C TYR A 73 -30.90 14.87 -9.68
N LEU A 74 -30.34 15.54 -8.65
CA LEU A 74 -30.39 16.99 -8.52
C LEU A 74 -29.65 17.68 -9.66
N SER A 75 -28.49 17.18 -10.09
CA SER A 75 -27.73 17.74 -11.22
C SER A 75 -28.48 17.61 -12.54
N PHE A 76 -29.18 16.50 -12.74
CA PHE A 76 -29.97 16.26 -13.95
C PHE A 76 -31.23 17.12 -14.00
N THR A 77 -31.88 17.32 -12.85
CA THR A 77 -33.08 18.17 -12.74
C THR A 77 -32.73 19.66 -12.72
N SER A 78 -31.61 20.06 -12.11
CA SER A 78 -31.13 21.45 -12.09
C SER A 78 -30.54 21.92 -13.41
N GLY A 79 -30.04 21.00 -14.25
CA GLY A 79 -29.60 21.32 -15.61
C GLY A 79 -30.74 21.70 -16.56
N THR A 80 -32.01 21.52 -16.14
CA THR A 80 -33.17 22.00 -16.89
C THR A 80 -33.45 23.46 -16.55
N LYS A 81 -33.89 24.25 -17.54
CA LYS A 81 -34.23 25.69 -17.37
C LYS A 81 -35.32 25.97 -16.33
N LEU A 82 -35.92 24.94 -15.74
CA LEU A 82 -37.03 25.01 -14.81
C LEU A 82 -36.59 25.17 -13.35
N ALA A 83 -35.33 24.90 -13.02
CA ALA A 83 -34.83 25.04 -11.65
C ALA A 83 -34.47 26.51 -11.33
N PRO A 84 -34.73 26.99 -10.12
CA PRO A 84 -34.34 28.33 -9.70
C PRO A 84 -32.81 28.50 -9.71
N GLU A 85 -32.34 29.69 -10.07
CA GLU A 85 -30.92 29.99 -10.34
C GLU A 85 -29.99 29.61 -9.19
N TRP A 86 -30.38 29.93 -7.96
CA TRP A 86 -29.60 29.60 -6.75
C TRP A 86 -29.41 28.10 -6.55
N LEU A 87 -30.41 27.27 -6.94
CA LEU A 87 -30.34 25.83 -6.83
C LEU A 87 -29.39 25.26 -7.88
N GLN A 88 -29.39 25.81 -9.10
CA GLN A 88 -28.45 25.42 -10.16
C GLN A 88 -27.00 25.68 -9.73
N ILE A 89 -26.73 26.86 -9.15
CA ILE A 89 -25.40 27.22 -8.63
C ILE A 89 -25.01 26.28 -7.49
N ALA A 90 -25.88 26.07 -6.50
CA ALA A 90 -25.58 25.24 -5.33
C ALA A 90 -25.30 23.78 -5.70
N VAL A 91 -26.08 23.21 -6.63
CA VAL A 91 -25.88 21.83 -7.10
C VAL A 91 -24.57 21.69 -7.87
N GLY A 92 -24.23 22.65 -8.74
CA GLY A 92 -22.94 22.66 -9.43
C GLY A 92 -21.74 22.83 -8.47
N ALA A 93 -21.88 23.72 -7.47
CA ALA A 93 -20.80 24.10 -6.57
C ALA A 93 -20.51 23.07 -5.47
N ILE A 94 -21.54 22.38 -4.98
CA ILE A 94 -21.41 21.46 -3.83
C ILE A 94 -21.79 20.04 -4.26
N GLY A 95 -22.93 19.89 -4.94
CA GLY A 95 -23.45 18.58 -5.35
C GLY A 95 -22.47 17.80 -6.21
N VAL A 96 -21.99 18.40 -7.30
CA VAL A 96 -21.08 17.72 -8.25
C VAL A 96 -19.74 17.35 -7.61
N PRO A 97 -19.03 18.23 -6.87
CA PRO A 97 -17.83 17.86 -6.11
C PRO A 97 -18.05 16.73 -5.12
N VAL A 98 -19.12 16.80 -4.31
CA VAL A 98 -19.41 15.76 -3.30
C VAL A 98 -19.72 14.42 -3.97
N ALA A 99 -20.53 14.41 -5.03
CA ALA A 99 -20.80 13.22 -5.82
C ALA A 99 -19.51 12.62 -6.39
N SER A 100 -18.66 13.48 -6.93
CA SER A 100 -17.39 13.13 -7.54
C SER A 100 -16.41 12.51 -6.54
N LEU A 101 -16.28 13.09 -5.35
CA LEU A 101 -15.48 12.54 -4.26
C LEU A 101 -16.08 11.24 -3.72
N CYS A 102 -17.40 11.14 -3.63
CA CYS A 102 -18.08 9.91 -3.23
C CYS A 102 -17.84 8.77 -4.24
N VAL A 103 -17.98 9.02 -5.54
CA VAL A 103 -17.73 8.01 -6.59
C VAL A 103 -16.28 7.58 -6.60
N THR A 104 -15.35 8.52 -6.52
CA THR A 104 -13.92 8.19 -6.58
C THR A 104 -13.47 7.46 -5.32
N GLY A 105 -13.90 7.91 -4.14
CA GLY A 105 -13.64 7.22 -2.87
C GLY A 105 -14.29 5.84 -2.79
N PHE A 106 -15.59 5.74 -3.06
CA PHE A 106 -16.33 4.48 -3.04
C PHE A 106 -15.86 3.53 -4.13
N GLY A 107 -15.75 4.01 -5.36
CA GLY A 107 -15.24 3.27 -6.50
C GLY A 107 -13.86 2.70 -6.21
N TYR A 108 -12.96 3.49 -5.62
CA TYR A 108 -11.67 2.98 -5.18
C TYR A 108 -11.78 1.88 -4.12
N VAL A 109 -12.59 2.08 -3.06
CA VAL A 109 -12.75 1.08 -1.99
C VAL A 109 -13.32 -0.23 -2.53
N VAL A 110 -14.36 -0.17 -3.37
CA VAL A 110 -14.97 -1.33 -4.00
C VAL A 110 -14.01 -2.01 -4.96
N LEU A 111 -13.37 -1.25 -5.86
CA LEU A 111 -12.39 -1.82 -6.80
C LEU A 111 -11.23 -2.46 -6.07
N ARG A 112 -10.73 -1.83 -5.00
CA ARG A 112 -9.66 -2.37 -4.19
C ARG A 112 -10.09 -3.61 -3.43
N HIS A 113 -11.28 -3.62 -2.84
CA HIS A 113 -11.79 -4.79 -2.12
C HIS A 113 -11.99 -5.96 -3.09
N SER A 114 -12.64 -5.71 -4.24
CA SER A 114 -12.78 -6.68 -5.32
C SER A 114 -11.42 -7.18 -5.83
N TYR A 115 -10.47 -6.27 -6.06
CA TYR A 115 -9.10 -6.63 -6.45
C TYR A 115 -8.41 -7.48 -5.39
N PHE A 116 -8.56 -7.14 -4.10
CA PHE A 116 -7.99 -7.89 -3.01
C PHE A 116 -8.51 -9.34 -3.00
N HIS A 117 -9.83 -9.51 -3.09
CA HIS A 117 -10.47 -10.82 -3.03
C HIS A 117 -10.29 -11.65 -4.31
N LEU A 118 -10.39 -11.03 -5.48
CA LEU A 118 -10.35 -11.72 -6.77
C LEU A 118 -8.93 -12.00 -7.26
N VAL A 119 -8.01 -11.06 -7.01
CA VAL A 119 -6.66 -11.07 -7.60
C VAL A 119 -5.61 -11.32 -6.53
N ARG A 120 -5.53 -10.47 -5.51
CA ARG A 120 -4.45 -10.55 -4.53
C ARG A 120 -4.51 -11.82 -3.69
N LYS A 121 -5.69 -12.24 -3.24
CA LYS A 121 -5.86 -13.50 -2.50
C LYS A 121 -5.41 -14.70 -3.32
N LYS A 122 -5.70 -14.73 -4.63
CA LYS A 122 -5.25 -15.80 -5.53
C LYS A 122 -3.73 -15.78 -5.72
N VAL A 123 -3.13 -14.61 -5.90
CA VAL A 123 -1.66 -14.46 -6.01
C VAL A 123 -0.98 -14.87 -4.71
N GLU A 124 -1.46 -14.38 -3.57
CA GLU A 124 -0.94 -14.75 -2.25
C GLU A 124 -1.10 -16.25 -1.98
N GLN A 125 -2.23 -16.86 -2.37
CA GLN A 125 -2.43 -18.30 -2.25
C GLN A 125 -1.48 -19.09 -3.16
N HIS A 126 -1.26 -18.64 -4.40
CA HIS A 126 -0.33 -19.28 -5.32
C HIS A 126 1.12 -19.20 -4.83
N GLU A 127 1.56 -18.02 -4.38
CA GLU A 127 2.91 -17.85 -3.82
C GLU A 127 3.06 -18.59 -2.47
N LYS A 128 2.03 -18.62 -1.63
CA LYS A 128 2.02 -19.47 -0.42
C LYS A 128 2.02 -20.96 -0.74
N ALA A 129 1.37 -21.37 -1.83
CA ALA A 129 1.38 -22.76 -2.28
C ALA A 129 2.74 -23.19 -2.84
N LYS A 130 3.56 -22.26 -3.36
CA LYS A 130 4.98 -22.51 -3.69
C LYS A 130 5.82 -22.66 -2.42
N LEU A 131 5.49 -21.92 -1.37
CA LEU A 131 6.08 -22.02 -0.05
C LEU A 131 5.46 -23.20 0.74
N GLN A 132 5.54 -24.42 0.21
CA GLN A 132 5.21 -25.59 1.01
C GLN A 132 6.28 -25.71 2.10
N LEU A 133 5.91 -25.37 3.33
CA LEU A 133 6.80 -25.54 4.48
C LEU A 133 6.87 -27.04 4.79
N PRO A 134 8.06 -27.66 4.69
CA PRO A 134 8.16 -29.06 5.02
C PRO A 134 7.87 -29.29 6.52
N SER A 135 7.29 -30.44 6.85
CA SER A 135 6.81 -30.76 8.20
C SER A 135 7.91 -30.85 9.25
N ASN A 136 9.16 -31.07 8.82
CA ASN A 136 10.35 -31.14 9.66
C ASN A 136 10.96 -29.76 10.00
N VAL A 137 10.35 -28.65 9.56
CA VAL A 137 10.87 -27.31 9.85
C VAL A 137 10.33 -26.79 11.17
N MET A 138 11.21 -26.67 12.16
CA MET A 138 10.89 -26.10 13.47
C MET A 138 10.39 -24.65 13.34
N GLU A 139 9.41 -24.28 14.16
CA GLU A 139 9.00 -22.88 14.27
C GLU A 139 10.02 -22.08 15.06
N VAL A 140 10.10 -20.78 14.78
CA VAL A 140 11.08 -19.91 15.43
C VAL A 140 10.87 -19.81 16.95
N SER A 141 9.65 -20.04 17.43
CA SER A 141 9.32 -20.12 18.85
C SER A 141 9.85 -21.37 19.54
N GLY A 142 10.28 -22.38 18.79
CA GLY A 142 10.87 -23.61 19.31
C GLY A 142 12.33 -23.44 19.77
N PHE A 143 12.95 -22.31 19.46
CA PHE A 143 14.30 -21.98 19.91
C PHE A 143 14.23 -21.06 21.13
N ASP A 144 14.94 -21.45 22.20
CA ASP A 144 15.04 -20.68 23.44
C ASP A 144 15.58 -19.26 23.17
N GLU A 145 15.12 -18.30 23.98
CA GLU A 145 15.34 -16.85 23.82
C GLU A 145 14.69 -16.20 22.57
N ILE A 146 14.66 -16.89 21.42
CA ILE A 146 14.10 -16.36 20.17
C ILE A 146 12.58 -16.23 20.26
N GLY A 147 11.92 -17.16 20.97
CA GLY A 147 10.50 -17.08 21.28
C GLY A 147 10.08 -15.82 22.07
N LEU A 148 11.00 -15.15 22.77
CA LEU A 148 10.73 -13.86 23.42
C LEU A 148 10.62 -12.73 22.39
N ILE A 149 11.52 -12.68 21.40
CA ILE A 149 11.48 -11.70 20.32
C ILE A 149 10.21 -11.88 19.49
N HIS A 150 9.87 -13.13 19.17
CA HIS A 150 8.67 -13.44 18.41
C HIS A 150 7.39 -12.97 19.11
N ARG A 151 7.25 -13.22 20.41
CA ARG A 151 6.11 -12.72 21.20
C ARG A 151 6.08 -11.19 21.25
N ALA A 152 7.22 -10.55 21.46
CA ALA A 152 7.31 -9.09 21.50
C ALA A 152 6.82 -8.41 20.21
N GLN A 153 7.10 -9.00 19.04
CA GLN A 153 6.59 -8.47 17.76
C GLN A 153 5.06 -8.48 17.67
N HIS A 154 4.40 -9.45 18.30
CA HIS A 154 2.95 -9.60 18.28
C HIS A 154 2.25 -8.89 19.44
N ASP A 155 2.90 -8.81 20.60
CA ASP A 155 2.29 -8.34 21.83
C ASP A 155 2.59 -6.87 22.15
N LEU A 156 3.78 -6.37 21.78
CA LEU A 156 4.26 -5.03 22.16
C LEU A 156 4.12 -3.99 21.04
N LEU A 157 4.13 -4.41 19.78
CA LEU A 157 4.00 -3.49 18.65
C LEU A 157 2.55 -3.39 18.18
N PRO A 158 2.03 -2.18 17.92
CA PRO A 158 0.67 -2.01 17.42
C PRO A 158 0.54 -2.65 16.03
N HIS A 159 -0.63 -3.22 15.75
CA HIS A 159 -0.88 -3.88 14.47
C HIS A 159 -0.76 -2.87 13.32
N ILE A 160 0.19 -3.11 12.41
CA ILE A 160 0.57 -2.18 11.31
C ILE A 160 -0.50 -2.15 10.17
N THR A 161 -1.51 -3.01 10.25
CA THR A 161 -2.48 -3.26 9.17
C THR A 161 -3.49 -2.11 9.04
N GLY A 162 -3.66 -1.60 7.82
CA GLY A 162 -4.72 -0.64 7.46
C GLY A 162 -4.22 0.75 7.05
N GLN A 163 -3.20 1.30 7.72
CA GLN A 163 -2.75 2.68 7.48
C GLN A 163 -2.13 2.89 6.10
N GLN A 164 -1.25 1.98 5.64
CA GLN A 164 -0.69 2.02 4.28
C GLN A 164 -1.78 2.00 3.21
N GLY A 165 -2.85 1.27 3.50
CA GLY A 165 -4.02 1.22 2.66
C GLY A 165 -4.74 2.55 2.55
N ARG A 166 -4.99 3.19 3.68
CA ARG A 166 -5.68 4.49 3.74
C ARG A 166 -4.86 5.58 3.07
N PHE A 167 -3.54 5.60 3.30
CA PHE A 167 -2.61 6.52 2.66
C PHE A 167 -2.62 6.40 1.12
N ARG A 168 -2.52 5.16 0.59
CA ARG A 168 -2.61 4.91 -0.86
C ARG A 168 -3.96 5.30 -1.44
N ALA A 169 -5.05 5.09 -0.69
CA ALA A 169 -6.40 5.50 -1.08
C ALA A 169 -6.47 7.02 -1.25
N MET A 170 -5.99 7.74 -0.23
CA MET A 170 -5.97 9.20 -0.21
C MET A 170 -5.14 9.77 -1.37
N ALA A 171 -3.91 9.28 -1.55
CA ALA A 171 -3.05 9.71 -2.65
C ALA A 171 -3.74 9.53 -4.02
N LEU A 172 -4.41 8.39 -4.23
CA LEU A 172 -5.14 8.14 -5.46
C LEU A 172 -6.35 9.07 -5.61
N THR A 173 -7.15 9.24 -4.56
CA THR A 173 -8.32 10.12 -4.60
C THR A 173 -7.91 11.57 -4.89
N THR A 174 -6.81 12.04 -4.33
CA THR A 174 -6.26 13.38 -4.59
C THR A 174 -5.84 13.52 -6.06
N GLN A 175 -5.17 12.50 -6.60
CA GLN A 175 -4.73 12.51 -7.99
C GLN A 175 -5.92 12.49 -8.97
N ILE A 176 -6.95 11.69 -8.71
CA ILE A 176 -8.15 11.63 -9.54
C ILE A 176 -8.99 12.91 -9.40
N ALA A 177 -9.13 13.45 -8.19
CA ALA A 177 -9.90 14.67 -7.93
C ALA A 177 -9.35 15.87 -8.71
N ALA A 178 -8.02 15.98 -8.82
CA ALA A 178 -7.39 17.02 -9.64
C ALA A 178 -7.78 16.91 -11.12
N SER A 179 -7.69 15.71 -11.71
CA SER A 179 -8.11 15.47 -13.11
C SER A 179 -9.61 15.69 -13.31
N LEU A 180 -10.43 15.33 -12.32
CA LEU A 180 -11.86 15.51 -12.39
C LEU A 180 -12.26 16.99 -12.32
N ALA A 181 -11.56 17.79 -11.52
CA ALA A 181 -11.77 19.24 -11.47
C ALA A 181 -11.51 19.90 -12.83
N VAL A 182 -10.52 19.40 -13.60
CA VAL A 182 -10.29 19.85 -14.98
C VAL A 182 -11.43 19.44 -15.89
N LEU A 183 -11.85 18.17 -15.84
CA LEU A 183 -12.96 17.67 -16.65
C LEU A 183 -14.25 18.47 -16.42
N ILE A 184 -14.54 18.82 -15.17
CA ILE A 184 -15.71 19.63 -14.78
C ILE A 184 -15.67 21.01 -15.43
N VAL A 185 -14.52 21.68 -15.43
CA VAL A 185 -14.34 23.00 -16.06
C VAL A 185 -14.57 22.92 -17.56
N VAL A 186 -14.07 21.87 -18.19
CA VAL A 186 -14.22 21.75 -19.63
C VAL A 186 -15.67 21.41 -20.01
N LEU A 187 -16.31 20.50 -19.28
CA LEU A 187 -17.73 20.18 -19.47
C LEU A 187 -18.62 21.41 -19.27
N GLN A 188 -18.30 22.26 -18.29
CA GLN A 188 -18.99 23.52 -18.06
C GLN A 188 -18.97 24.41 -19.31
N GLN A 189 -17.82 24.60 -19.93
CA GLN A 189 -17.70 25.46 -21.12
C GLN A 189 -18.36 24.89 -22.38
N ILE A 190 -18.39 23.57 -22.51
CA ILE A 190 -18.94 22.91 -23.70
C ILE A 190 -20.45 22.79 -23.61
N VAL A 191 -20.95 22.25 -22.50
CA VAL A 191 -22.34 21.80 -22.35
C VAL A 191 -23.22 22.89 -21.75
N TRP A 192 -22.67 23.72 -20.86
CA TRP A 192 -23.42 24.73 -20.11
C TRP A 192 -22.78 26.13 -20.20
N PRO A 193 -22.54 26.65 -21.42
CA PRO A 193 -21.99 27.99 -21.59
C PRO A 193 -22.97 29.05 -21.07
N GLY A 194 -22.51 29.91 -20.15
CA GLY A 194 -23.28 31.04 -19.63
C GLY A 194 -24.53 30.67 -18.81
N SER A 195 -24.61 29.45 -18.27
CA SER A 195 -25.69 29.06 -17.36
C SER A 195 -25.26 29.15 -15.90
N TYR A 196 -26.22 29.39 -15.00
CA TYR A 196 -26.02 29.40 -13.56
C TYR A 196 -25.50 28.05 -13.02
N PHE A 197 -25.90 26.94 -13.64
CA PHE A 197 -25.31 25.62 -13.34
C PHE A 197 -23.82 25.58 -13.68
N GLY A 198 -23.44 26.17 -14.82
CA GLY A 198 -22.04 26.33 -15.22
C GLY A 198 -21.24 27.18 -14.23
N ASP A 199 -21.79 28.29 -13.75
CA ASP A 199 -21.15 29.11 -12.71
C ASP A 199 -20.97 28.31 -11.40
N GLY A 200 -21.97 27.50 -11.04
CA GLY A 200 -21.88 26.53 -9.96
C GLY A 200 -20.72 25.55 -10.14
N LEU A 201 -20.55 24.95 -11.32
CA LEU A 201 -19.44 24.01 -11.60
C LEU A 201 -18.06 24.67 -11.46
N LEU A 202 -17.93 25.96 -11.81
CA LEU A 202 -16.70 26.71 -11.61
C LEU A 202 -16.35 26.86 -10.12
N LEU A 203 -17.34 27.18 -9.28
CA LEU A 203 -17.17 27.17 -7.81
C LEU A 203 -16.85 25.76 -7.30
N GLY A 204 -17.47 24.73 -7.88
CA GLY A 204 -17.22 23.34 -7.52
C GLY A 204 -15.79 22.88 -7.80
N LYS A 205 -15.17 23.37 -8.88
CA LYS A 205 -13.74 23.19 -9.15
C LYS A 205 -12.90 23.76 -8.01
N ALA A 206 -13.19 24.99 -7.56
CA ALA A 206 -12.47 25.61 -6.45
C ALA A 206 -12.61 24.77 -5.18
N VAL A 207 -13.80 24.25 -4.88
CA VAL A 207 -14.04 23.33 -3.75
C VAL A 207 -13.21 22.05 -3.88
N LEU A 208 -13.15 21.42 -5.06
CA LEU A 208 -12.31 20.23 -5.29
C LEU A 208 -10.82 20.53 -5.12
N LEU A 209 -10.34 21.67 -5.62
CA LEU A 209 -8.95 22.09 -5.46
C LEU A 209 -8.61 22.43 -4.01
N CYS A 210 -9.49 23.12 -3.30
CA CYS A 210 -9.37 23.36 -1.85
C CYS A 210 -9.36 22.05 -1.08
N TYR A 211 -10.19 21.08 -1.45
CA TYR A 211 -10.15 19.74 -0.87
C TYR A 211 -8.82 19.03 -1.15
N VAL A 212 -8.31 19.08 -2.39
CA VAL A 212 -6.99 18.52 -2.74
C VAL A 212 -5.88 19.17 -1.90
N LEU A 213 -5.87 20.50 -1.78
CA LEU A 213 -4.92 21.24 -0.96
C LEU A 213 -5.04 20.87 0.51
N PHE A 214 -6.26 20.83 1.04
CA PHE A 214 -6.54 20.40 2.41
C PHE A 214 -6.03 18.98 2.69
N GLN A 215 -6.25 18.06 1.75
CA GLN A 215 -5.73 16.69 1.83
C GLN A 215 -4.20 16.65 1.79
N ILE A 216 -3.55 17.43 0.92
CA ILE A 216 -2.09 17.52 0.86
C ILE A 216 -1.51 18.11 2.16
N ILE A 217 -2.16 19.12 2.73
CA ILE A 217 -1.70 19.81 3.94
C ILE A 217 -1.90 18.95 5.19
N LEU A 218 -3.05 18.30 5.34
CA LEU A 218 -3.39 17.54 6.55
C LEU A 218 -2.92 16.08 6.52
N ASN A 219 -2.80 15.47 5.33
CA ASN A 219 -2.35 14.08 5.19
C ASN A 219 -0.91 14.02 4.67
N LYS A 220 -0.02 14.72 5.35
CA LYS A 220 1.42 14.57 5.14
C LYS A 220 1.83 13.17 5.59
N GLN A 221 2.16 12.34 4.60
CA GLN A 221 2.83 11.04 4.74
C GLN A 221 2.00 9.94 5.43
N PRO A 222 2.40 8.65 5.32
CA PRO A 222 2.04 7.72 6.38
C PRO A 222 2.50 8.30 7.72
N THR A 223 1.70 8.15 8.77
CA THR A 223 2.04 8.75 10.07
C THR A 223 3.45 8.36 10.48
N ALA A 224 4.24 9.30 11.01
CA ALA A 224 5.58 9.01 11.53
C ALA A 224 5.57 7.82 12.51
N ALA A 225 4.47 7.67 13.25
CA ALA A 225 4.20 6.52 14.10
C ALA A 225 4.13 5.19 13.34
N TRP A 226 3.49 5.15 12.16
CA TRP A 226 3.43 3.95 11.33
C TRP A 226 4.79 3.56 10.77
N VAL A 227 5.55 4.52 10.25
CA VAL A 227 6.91 4.29 9.75
C VAL A 227 7.78 3.74 10.89
N LEU A 228 7.75 4.39 12.06
CA LEU A 228 8.46 3.96 13.25
C LEU A 228 8.10 2.53 13.67
N ASN A 229 6.80 2.21 13.77
CA ASN A 229 6.36 0.89 14.22
C ASN A 229 6.71 -0.21 13.22
N ARG A 230 6.67 0.07 11.92
CA ARG A 230 7.16 -0.86 10.89
C ARG A 230 8.66 -1.08 11.00
N THR A 231 9.44 -0.02 11.17
CA THR A 231 10.90 -0.11 11.36
C THR A 231 11.24 -0.94 12.60
N LYS A 232 10.57 -0.68 13.74
CA LYS A 232 10.72 -1.50 14.96
C LYS A 232 10.41 -2.97 14.72
N ALA A 233 9.31 -3.27 14.03
CA ALA A 233 8.91 -4.65 13.74
C ALA A 233 9.96 -5.37 12.89
N GLU A 234 10.54 -4.71 11.89
CA GLU A 234 11.57 -5.29 11.06
C GLU A 234 12.93 -5.41 11.76
N ILE A 235 13.31 -4.46 12.62
CA ILE A 235 14.51 -4.59 13.46
C ILE A 235 14.37 -5.79 14.40
N LEU A 236 13.22 -5.95 15.08
CA LEU A 236 12.99 -7.13 15.91
C LEU A 236 12.98 -8.42 15.09
N ARG A 237 12.49 -8.38 13.84
CA ARG A 237 12.51 -9.56 12.96
C ARG A 237 13.92 -9.93 12.55
N ARG A 238 14.74 -8.93 12.27
CA ARG A 238 16.16 -9.12 12.02
C ARG A 238 16.87 -9.69 13.24
N ASP A 239 16.65 -9.11 14.42
CA ASP A 239 17.23 -9.60 15.68
C ASP A 239 16.85 -11.06 15.96
N GLN A 240 15.61 -11.45 15.67
CA GLN A 240 15.12 -12.83 15.78
C GLN A 240 15.99 -13.81 15.00
N TYR A 241 16.33 -13.49 13.75
CA TYR A 241 17.10 -14.38 12.89
C TYR A 241 18.62 -14.21 13.04
N LEU A 242 19.10 -13.05 13.46
CA LEU A 242 20.49 -12.89 13.90
C LEU A 242 20.78 -13.69 15.17
N ALA A 243 19.84 -13.75 16.12
CA ALA A 243 19.92 -14.62 17.29
C ALA A 243 19.85 -16.10 16.90
N LEU A 244 19.01 -16.47 15.92
CA LEU A 244 18.96 -17.83 15.37
C LEU A 244 20.31 -18.29 14.83
N GLY A 245 20.98 -17.42 14.07
CA GLY A 245 22.34 -17.67 13.56
C GLY A 245 23.45 -17.41 14.57
N HIS A 246 23.16 -16.87 15.76
CA HIS A 246 24.21 -16.43 16.71
C HIS A 246 25.23 -15.47 16.05
N SER A 247 24.70 -14.59 15.20
CA SER A 247 25.45 -13.66 14.36
C SER A 247 25.32 -12.21 14.83
N GLY A 248 26.23 -11.35 14.39
CA GLY A 248 26.22 -9.92 14.67
C GLY A 248 26.28 -9.62 16.17
N PRO A 249 25.32 -8.85 16.74
CA PRO A 249 25.34 -8.48 18.16
C PRO A 249 25.11 -9.66 19.12
N PHE A 250 24.65 -10.80 18.63
CA PHE A 250 24.43 -12.01 19.43
C PHE A 250 25.63 -12.98 19.38
N ALA A 251 26.69 -12.63 18.65
CA ALA A 251 27.93 -13.41 18.56
C ALA A 251 28.94 -13.06 19.67
N GLU A 252 28.86 -11.85 20.25
CA GLU A 252 29.84 -11.34 21.24
C GLU A 252 29.63 -11.97 22.63
N SER A 253 30.63 -12.00 23.50
CA SER A 253 30.51 -12.56 24.86
C SER A 253 29.75 -11.63 25.82
N ASP A 254 29.79 -10.33 25.58
CA ASP A 254 29.17 -9.27 26.39
C ASP A 254 27.77 -8.91 25.85
N LYS A 255 26.94 -9.95 25.62
CA LYS A 255 25.67 -9.81 24.90
C LYS A 255 24.70 -8.93 25.69
N PRO A 256 24.07 -7.90 25.09
CA PRO A 256 22.86 -7.35 25.68
C PRO A 256 21.81 -8.48 25.71
N SER A 257 21.21 -8.73 26.88
CA SER A 257 20.19 -9.77 27.00
C SER A 257 19.09 -9.53 25.96
N VAL A 258 18.58 -10.60 25.34
CA VAL A 258 17.49 -10.51 24.35
C VAL A 258 16.31 -9.68 24.89
N LYS A 259 16.03 -9.82 26.19
CA LYS A 259 14.99 -9.06 26.90
C LYS A 259 15.27 -7.56 26.93
N GLU A 260 16.51 -7.17 27.21
CA GLU A 260 16.90 -5.75 27.25
C GLU A 260 16.84 -5.13 25.85
N ARG A 261 17.32 -5.86 24.83
CA ARG A 261 17.25 -5.40 23.44
C ARG A 261 15.80 -5.23 22.96
N VAL A 262 14.94 -6.21 23.22
CA VAL A 262 13.50 -6.13 22.94
C VAL A 262 12.86 -4.91 23.63
N ARG A 263 13.16 -4.70 24.92
CA ARG A 263 12.62 -3.56 25.67
C ARG A 263 13.07 -2.25 25.06
N ARG A 264 14.37 -2.10 24.77
CA ARG A 264 14.94 -0.90 24.17
C ARG A 264 14.28 -0.55 22.84
N ILE A 265 14.13 -1.51 21.93
CA ILE A 265 13.49 -1.28 20.62
C ILE A 265 12.01 -0.95 20.77
N ALA A 266 11.28 -1.65 21.65
CA ALA A 266 9.86 -1.40 21.88
C ALA A 266 9.63 0.04 22.39
N THR A 267 10.45 0.52 23.32
CA THR A 267 10.33 1.87 23.91
C THR A 267 11.05 2.97 23.14
N ALA A 268 11.84 2.64 22.12
CA ALA A 268 12.68 3.61 21.41
C ALA A 268 11.85 4.71 20.72
N SER A 269 12.36 5.95 20.77
CA SER A 269 11.83 7.06 19.99
C SER A 269 12.23 6.95 18.51
N ALA A 270 11.63 7.76 17.63
CA ALA A 270 12.03 7.82 16.22
C ALA A 270 13.51 8.16 16.04
N LYS A 271 14.00 9.18 16.76
CA LYS A 271 15.41 9.60 16.73
C LYS A 271 16.35 8.49 17.21
N THR A 272 15.95 7.75 18.23
CA THR A 272 16.72 6.61 18.76
C THR A 272 16.83 5.49 17.73
N ILE A 273 15.70 5.09 17.12
CA ILE A 273 15.68 4.06 16.08
C ILE A 273 16.51 4.47 14.87
N GLU A 274 16.48 5.74 14.49
CA GLU A 274 17.29 6.25 13.39
C GLU A 274 18.78 6.22 13.70
N SER A 275 19.18 6.65 14.90
CA SER A 275 20.57 6.54 15.33
C SER A 275 21.04 5.09 15.38
N GLU A 276 20.19 4.15 15.82
CA GLU A 276 20.49 2.72 15.78
C GLU A 276 20.64 2.27 14.34
N LEU A 277 19.72 2.61 13.43
CA LEU A 277 19.79 2.22 12.02
C LEU A 277 21.08 2.71 11.35
N SER A 278 21.49 3.95 11.59
CA SER A 278 22.73 4.53 11.08
C SER A 278 23.96 3.80 11.61
N VAL A 279 23.97 3.49 12.91
CA VAL A 279 25.04 2.70 13.53
C VAL A 279 25.06 1.26 12.98
N GLU A 280 23.90 0.66 12.74
CA GLU A 280 23.78 -0.69 12.17
C GLU A 280 24.18 -0.74 10.69
N LEU A 281 24.09 0.39 9.97
CA LEU A 281 24.52 0.57 8.58
C LEU A 281 26.04 0.69 8.41
N GLU A 282 26.74 1.24 9.40
CA GLU A 282 28.21 1.30 9.39
C GLU A 282 28.87 -0.02 9.84
N ARG A 283 28.13 -0.86 10.56
CA ARG A 283 28.60 -2.11 11.14
C ARG A 283 28.46 -3.40 10.32
N PRO A 284 27.80 -3.50 9.14
CA PRO A 284 27.66 -4.78 8.43
C PRO A 284 29.01 -5.40 8.11
N TRP A 285 29.95 -4.60 7.61
CA TRP A 285 31.31 -5.03 7.31
C TRP A 285 32.10 -5.37 8.57
N LYS A 286 31.91 -4.63 9.68
CA LYS A 286 32.54 -4.96 10.97
C LYS A 286 32.06 -6.31 11.50
N TRP A 287 30.76 -6.58 11.42
CA TRP A 287 30.20 -7.85 11.86
C TRP A 287 30.56 -8.99 10.92
N LEU A 288 30.54 -8.77 9.60
CA LEU A 288 30.99 -9.75 8.61
C LEU A 288 32.47 -10.10 8.82
N ASN A 289 33.33 -9.10 9.00
CA ASN A 289 34.77 -9.27 9.27
C ASN A 289 35.04 -9.95 10.63
N LYS A 290 34.23 -9.66 11.65
CA LYS A 290 34.27 -10.36 12.95
C LYS A 290 33.76 -11.79 12.85
N THR A 291 32.75 -12.04 12.01
CA THR A 291 32.27 -13.42 11.78
C THR A 291 33.25 -14.22 10.92
N THR A 292 34.07 -13.59 10.07
CA THR A 292 35.13 -14.23 9.28
C THR A 292 36.49 -14.35 10.00
N SER A 293 36.63 -13.80 11.21
CA SER A 293 37.80 -14.02 12.09
C SER A 293 37.76 -15.43 12.71
N PRO A 294 38.88 -16.00 13.25
CA PRO A 294 39.07 -17.45 13.33
C PRO A 294 37.97 -18.18 14.09
N LEU A 295 37.69 -19.42 13.65
CA LEU A 295 36.52 -20.22 14.02
C LEU A 295 36.22 -20.10 15.52
N PRO A 296 34.97 -19.78 15.91
CA PRO A 296 34.63 -19.63 17.31
C PRO A 296 34.98 -20.91 18.07
N THR A 297 35.68 -20.77 19.20
CA THR A 297 35.93 -21.84 20.18
C THR A 297 34.65 -22.29 20.91
N SER A 298 33.50 -21.70 20.61
CA SER A 298 32.20 -22.12 21.13
C SER A 298 31.83 -23.52 20.63
N PRO A 299 31.09 -24.29 21.43
CA PRO A 299 30.53 -25.55 20.98
C PRO A 299 29.61 -25.32 19.78
N VAL A 300 29.67 -26.23 18.81
CA VAL A 300 28.78 -26.24 17.65
C VAL A 300 27.33 -26.33 18.10
N PHE A 301 26.42 -25.65 17.40
CA PHE A 301 24.99 -25.81 17.67
C PHE A 301 24.59 -27.29 17.54
N PRO A 302 24.03 -27.91 18.60
CA PRO A 302 23.52 -29.27 18.51
C PRO A 302 22.34 -29.38 17.53
N ASP A 303 21.66 -28.27 17.27
CA ASP A 303 20.48 -28.10 16.41
C ASP A 303 20.78 -27.32 15.11
N LEU A 304 22.04 -27.33 14.63
CA LEU A 304 22.46 -26.56 13.45
C LEU A 304 21.57 -26.78 12.22
N LEU A 305 21.24 -28.04 11.91
CA LEU A 305 20.40 -28.40 10.77
C LEU A 305 18.99 -27.78 10.89
N ASP A 306 18.39 -27.80 12.08
CA ASP A 306 17.07 -27.22 12.31
C ASP A 306 17.09 -25.69 12.20
N ARG A 307 18.18 -25.05 12.64
CA ARG A 307 18.39 -23.60 12.47
C ARG A 307 18.51 -23.22 11.00
N VAL A 308 19.27 -23.99 10.21
CA VAL A 308 19.42 -23.78 8.75
C VAL A 308 18.06 -23.91 8.06
N ARG A 309 17.32 -25.00 8.33
CA ARG A 309 15.97 -25.22 7.79
C ARG A 309 15.00 -24.11 8.17
N CYS A 310 15.01 -23.71 9.45
CA CYS A 310 14.17 -22.62 9.95
C CYS A 310 14.49 -21.31 9.23
N PHE A 311 15.76 -20.90 9.14
CA PHE A 311 16.14 -19.66 8.46
C PHE A 311 15.79 -19.71 6.97
N ARG A 312 16.14 -20.79 6.26
CA ARG A 312 15.85 -20.98 4.84
C ARG A 312 14.35 -20.85 4.55
N HIS A 313 13.51 -21.60 5.24
CA HIS A 313 12.09 -21.69 4.90
C HIS A 313 11.23 -20.60 5.56
N ARG A 314 11.50 -20.26 6.83
CA ARG A 314 10.66 -19.31 7.59
C ARG A 314 11.11 -17.86 7.43
N ARG A 315 12.38 -17.59 7.12
CA ARG A 315 12.85 -16.22 6.83
C ARG A 315 12.98 -15.98 5.34
N ILE A 316 13.93 -16.65 4.69
CA ILE A 316 14.30 -16.34 3.30
C ILE A 316 13.17 -16.70 2.33
N GLY A 317 12.66 -17.94 2.39
CA GLY A 317 11.57 -18.40 1.52
C GLY A 317 10.31 -17.55 1.65
N LYS A 318 9.86 -17.27 2.88
CA LYS A 318 8.71 -16.37 3.13
C LYS A 318 8.92 -14.98 2.54
N GLN A 319 10.13 -14.45 2.65
CA GLN A 319 10.46 -13.11 2.18
C GLN A 319 10.54 -13.06 0.64
N ILE A 320 11.08 -14.09 -0.02
CA ILE A 320 11.04 -14.23 -1.48
C ILE A 320 9.60 -14.26 -1.99
N ALA A 321 8.76 -15.11 -1.40
CA ALA A 321 7.34 -15.21 -1.78
C ALA A 321 6.61 -13.87 -1.59
N TRP A 322 6.88 -13.17 -0.48
CA TRP A 322 6.33 -11.84 -0.23
C TRP A 322 6.81 -10.80 -1.26
N MET A 323 8.11 -10.73 -1.54
CA MET A 323 8.70 -9.80 -2.50
C MET A 323 8.15 -10.01 -3.91
N ASN A 324 8.02 -11.26 -4.35
CA ASN A 324 7.44 -11.61 -5.66
C ASN A 324 5.97 -11.22 -5.73
N SER A 325 5.18 -11.53 -4.70
CA SER A 325 3.78 -11.11 -4.63
C SER A 325 3.65 -9.58 -4.63
N ALA A 326 4.51 -8.86 -3.89
CA ALA A 326 4.50 -7.41 -3.82
C ALA A 326 4.91 -6.78 -5.15
N ALA A 327 5.92 -7.33 -5.83
CA ALA A 327 6.35 -6.85 -7.14
C ALA A 327 5.25 -6.97 -8.20
N LEU A 328 4.53 -8.10 -8.21
CA LEU A 328 3.39 -8.33 -9.10
C LEU A 328 2.21 -7.41 -8.78
N ASP A 329 1.92 -7.20 -7.49
CA ASP A 329 0.84 -6.31 -7.03
C ASP A 329 1.11 -4.86 -7.46
N VAL A 330 2.34 -4.39 -7.24
CA VAL A 330 2.77 -3.05 -7.64
C VAL A 330 2.76 -2.88 -9.17
N ASP A 331 3.24 -3.86 -9.93
CA ASP A 331 3.26 -3.81 -11.40
C ASP A 331 1.83 -3.74 -11.98
N ARG A 332 0.92 -4.58 -11.50
CA ARG A 332 -0.48 -4.58 -11.94
C ARG A 332 -1.19 -3.28 -11.56
N THR A 333 -1.00 -2.83 -10.33
CA THR A 333 -1.56 -1.55 -9.87
C THR A 333 -1.05 -0.40 -10.74
N SER A 334 0.26 -0.36 -11.02
CA SER A 334 0.87 0.64 -11.87
C SER A 334 0.25 0.67 -13.28
N LYS A 335 0.04 -0.49 -13.90
CA LYS A 335 -0.61 -0.59 -15.22
C LYS A 335 -2.05 -0.08 -15.23
N ILE A 336 -2.85 -0.45 -14.23
CA ILE A 336 -4.24 0.02 -14.10
C ILE A 336 -4.27 1.53 -13.89
N LEU A 337 -3.44 2.04 -12.98
CA LEU A 337 -3.38 3.48 -12.69
C LEU A 337 -2.87 4.28 -13.89
N PHE A 338 -1.89 3.75 -14.63
CA PHE A 338 -1.43 4.34 -15.88
C PHE A 338 -2.56 4.40 -16.92
N ALA A 339 -3.29 3.30 -17.14
CA ALA A 339 -4.41 3.28 -18.08
C ALA A 339 -5.51 4.31 -17.71
N VAL A 340 -5.87 4.37 -16.42
CA VAL A 340 -6.85 5.36 -15.91
C VAL A 340 -6.32 6.79 -16.08
N ALA A 341 -5.05 7.03 -15.75
CA ALA A 341 -4.44 8.34 -15.93
C ALA A 341 -4.37 8.76 -17.40
N CYS A 342 -3.99 7.87 -18.31
CA CYS A 342 -3.99 8.12 -19.75
C CYS A 342 -5.40 8.40 -20.28
N LEU A 343 -6.40 7.65 -19.84
CA LEU A 343 -7.79 7.90 -20.21
C LEU A 343 -8.25 9.28 -19.73
N LEU A 344 -7.99 9.63 -18.47
CA LEU A 344 -8.35 10.93 -17.91
C LEU A 344 -7.60 12.08 -18.61
N ALA A 345 -6.31 11.90 -18.88
CA ALA A 345 -5.52 12.88 -19.63
C ALA A 345 -6.02 13.03 -21.07
N PHE A 346 -6.36 11.93 -21.75
CA PHE A 346 -6.94 11.96 -23.09
C PHE A 346 -8.28 12.69 -23.10
N LEU A 347 -9.18 12.39 -22.16
CA LEU A 347 -10.45 13.09 -22.01
C LEU A 347 -10.25 14.57 -21.71
N ALA A 348 -9.31 14.91 -20.81
CA ALA A 348 -9.00 16.30 -20.48
C ALA A 348 -8.41 17.05 -21.68
N CYS A 349 -7.43 16.48 -22.38
CA CYS A 349 -6.83 17.10 -23.57
C CYS A 349 -7.83 17.25 -24.72
N GLY A 350 -8.60 16.20 -25.03
CA GLY A 350 -9.60 16.23 -26.11
C GLY A 350 -10.71 17.22 -25.83
N SER A 351 -11.17 17.29 -24.58
CA SER A 351 -12.18 18.27 -24.18
C SER A 351 -11.59 19.69 -24.19
N SER A 352 -10.38 19.92 -23.66
CA SER A 352 -9.71 21.23 -23.72
C SER A 352 -9.45 21.70 -25.16
N PHE A 353 -9.10 20.78 -26.06
CA PHE A 353 -8.97 21.07 -27.48
C PHE A 353 -10.31 21.48 -28.10
N PHE A 354 -11.40 20.78 -27.77
CA PHE A 354 -12.73 21.16 -28.23
C PHE A 354 -13.17 22.53 -27.70
N ALA A 355 -12.92 22.82 -26.41
CA ALA A 355 -13.18 24.13 -25.83
C ALA A 355 -12.33 25.23 -26.51
N PHE A 356 -11.07 24.95 -26.82
CA PHE A 356 -10.20 25.84 -27.59
C PHE A 356 -10.75 26.12 -28.99
N VAL A 357 -11.15 25.10 -29.75
CA VAL A 357 -11.72 25.27 -31.10
C VAL A 357 -12.98 26.11 -31.05
N ARG A 358 -13.86 25.87 -30.06
CA ARG A 358 -15.07 26.67 -29.86
C ARG A 358 -14.73 28.13 -29.54
N LEU A 359 -13.82 28.37 -28.59
CA LEU A 359 -13.41 29.71 -28.22
C LEU A 359 -12.73 30.44 -29.41
N ALA A 360 -11.89 29.76 -30.17
CA ALA A 360 -11.26 30.30 -31.37
C ALA A 360 -12.28 30.66 -32.47
N ALA A 361 -13.33 29.84 -32.63
CA ALA A 361 -14.44 30.13 -33.53
C ALA A 361 -15.31 31.30 -33.04
N GLU A 362 -15.50 31.46 -31.73
CA GLU A 362 -16.19 32.63 -31.16
C GLU A 362 -15.34 33.91 -31.36
N ILE A 363 -14.03 33.86 -31.12
CA ILE A 363 -13.11 34.99 -31.30
C ILE A 363 -13.01 35.41 -32.78
N SER A 364 -12.92 34.46 -33.72
CA SER A 364 -12.81 34.77 -35.15
C SER A 364 -14.06 35.43 -35.73
N ASN A 365 -15.21 35.27 -35.07
CA ASN A 365 -16.47 35.92 -35.45
C ASN A 365 -16.62 37.34 -34.88
N VAL A 366 -15.75 37.78 -33.96
CA VAL A 366 -15.79 39.13 -33.38
C VAL A 366 -14.86 40.05 -34.17
N LYS A 367 -15.43 40.84 -35.09
CA LYS A 367 -14.67 41.72 -36.03
C LYS A 367 -13.93 42.91 -35.38
N PHE A 368 -14.04 43.14 -34.07
CA PHE A 368 -13.44 44.29 -33.37
C PHE A 368 -13.02 43.96 -31.92
N ALA A 369 -12.15 42.96 -31.72
CA ALA A 369 -11.62 42.64 -30.39
C ALA A 369 -10.40 43.54 -30.05
N THR A 370 -10.36 44.07 -28.83
CA THR A 370 -9.23 44.86 -28.34
C THR A 370 -8.04 43.96 -27.96
N PRO A 371 -6.79 44.45 -27.99
CA PRO A 371 -5.61 43.68 -27.57
C PRO A 371 -5.72 43.09 -26.15
N ALA A 372 -6.40 43.79 -25.24
CA ALA A 372 -6.67 43.32 -23.88
C ALA A 372 -7.63 42.10 -23.86
N ALA A 373 -8.59 42.03 -24.78
CA ALA A 373 -9.48 40.88 -24.91
C ALA A 373 -8.70 39.63 -25.37
N HIS A 374 -7.79 39.78 -26.35
CA HIS A 374 -6.93 38.69 -26.80
C HIS A 374 -6.00 38.15 -25.70
N VAL A 375 -5.46 39.02 -24.83
CA VAL A 375 -4.66 38.60 -23.67
C VAL A 375 -5.52 37.82 -22.67
N MET A 376 -6.75 38.28 -22.39
CA MET A 376 -7.66 37.57 -21.49
C MET A 376 -8.08 36.20 -22.04
N ASP A 377 -8.28 36.08 -23.35
CA ASP A 377 -8.58 34.82 -23.99
C ASP A 377 -7.38 33.85 -23.96
N ALA A 378 -6.15 34.35 -24.14
CA ALA A 378 -4.95 33.55 -23.94
C ALA A 378 -4.83 33.01 -22.49
N PHE A 379 -5.14 33.83 -21.48
CA PHE A 379 -5.15 33.38 -20.08
C PHE A 379 -6.24 32.34 -19.81
N ARG A 380 -7.42 32.47 -20.42
CA ARG A 380 -8.47 31.44 -20.34
C ARG A 380 -7.98 30.12 -20.92
N ILE A 381 -7.40 30.15 -22.11
CA ILE A 381 -6.85 28.96 -22.80
C ILE A 381 -5.78 28.29 -21.96
N ILE A 382 -4.81 29.06 -21.43
CA ILE A 382 -3.75 28.54 -20.56
C ILE A 382 -4.35 27.97 -19.26
N GLY A 383 -5.33 28.64 -18.66
CA GLY A 383 -6.01 28.20 -17.45
C GLY A 383 -6.85 26.92 -17.60
N LEU A 384 -7.27 26.60 -18.83
CA LEU A 384 -7.94 25.34 -19.19
C LEU A 384 -6.94 24.20 -19.41
N PHE A 385 -5.83 24.47 -20.09
CA PHE A 385 -4.90 23.44 -20.54
C PHE A 385 -3.84 23.08 -19.48
N LEU A 386 -3.30 24.07 -18.78
CA LEU A 386 -2.16 23.88 -17.86
C LEU A 386 -2.47 22.93 -16.68
N PRO A 387 -3.66 22.98 -16.03
CA PRO A 387 -4.01 22.01 -15.00
C PRO A 387 -4.13 20.58 -15.51
N ALA A 388 -4.64 20.39 -16.74
CA ALA A 388 -4.73 19.08 -17.39
C ALA A 388 -3.34 18.48 -17.60
N LEU A 389 -2.44 19.29 -18.15
CA LEU A 389 -1.05 18.93 -18.42
C LEU A 389 -0.29 18.60 -17.13
N MET A 390 -0.41 19.44 -16.10
CA MET A 390 0.19 19.19 -14.79
C MET A 390 -0.33 17.91 -14.15
N GLY A 391 -1.63 17.64 -14.23
CA GLY A 391 -2.23 16.38 -13.78
C GLY A 391 -1.66 15.16 -14.50
N ALA A 392 -1.46 15.25 -15.82
CA ALA A 392 -0.85 14.19 -16.61
C ALA A 392 0.62 13.95 -16.21
N VAL A 393 1.41 15.02 -16.03
CA VAL A 393 2.82 14.93 -15.61
C VAL A 393 2.95 14.29 -14.22
N LEU A 394 2.11 14.72 -13.26
CA LEU A 394 2.09 14.12 -11.92
C LEU A 394 1.71 12.64 -11.96
N ALA A 395 0.79 12.27 -12.86
CA ALA A 395 0.39 10.88 -13.02
C ALA A 395 1.50 10.01 -13.62
N ILE A 396 2.20 10.51 -14.62
CA ILE A 396 3.38 9.86 -15.20
C ILE A 396 4.46 9.66 -14.12
N ARG A 397 4.74 10.70 -13.31
CA ARG A 397 5.70 10.60 -12.19
C ARG A 397 5.30 9.53 -11.17
N SER A 398 4.01 9.45 -10.82
CA SER A 398 3.46 8.44 -9.91
C SER A 398 3.68 7.01 -10.42
N VAL A 399 3.49 6.78 -11.72
CA VAL A 399 3.70 5.48 -12.38
C VAL A 399 5.17 5.09 -12.40
N PHE A 400 6.08 6.02 -12.70
CA PHE A 400 7.52 5.75 -12.64
C PHE A 400 8.00 5.34 -11.24
N ASN A 401 7.45 5.95 -10.18
CA ASN A 401 7.77 5.57 -8.81
C ASN A 401 7.33 4.13 -8.48
N LEU A 402 6.13 3.73 -8.90
CA LEU A 402 5.64 2.35 -8.70
C LEU A 402 6.45 1.33 -9.53
N GLY A 403 6.77 1.66 -10.78
CA GLY A 403 7.62 0.82 -11.63
C GLY A 403 9.03 0.63 -11.04
N SER A 404 9.60 1.67 -10.43
CA SER A 404 10.88 1.58 -9.70
C SER A 404 10.76 0.63 -8.51
N LEU A 405 9.71 0.77 -7.69
CA LEU A 405 9.48 -0.08 -6.52
C LEU A 405 9.31 -1.57 -6.90
N SER A 406 8.57 -1.87 -7.98
CA SER A 406 8.43 -3.25 -8.47
C SER A 406 9.78 -3.85 -8.89
N ARG A 407 10.62 -3.08 -9.61
CA ARG A 407 11.97 -3.52 -9.98
C ARG A 407 12.85 -3.76 -8.75
N GLN A 408 12.76 -2.90 -7.74
CA GLN A 408 13.50 -3.06 -6.48
C GLN A 408 13.10 -4.35 -5.74
N TYR A 409 11.81 -4.68 -5.68
CA TYR A 409 11.36 -5.93 -5.06
C TYR A 409 11.84 -7.16 -5.83
N LYS A 410 11.80 -7.14 -7.17
CA LYS A 410 12.37 -8.22 -7.99
C LYS A 410 13.87 -8.38 -7.78
N PHE A 411 14.60 -7.28 -7.76
CA PHE A 411 16.04 -7.28 -7.49
C PHE A 411 16.35 -7.90 -6.12
N THR A 412 15.63 -7.48 -5.09
CA THR A 412 15.80 -8.01 -3.73
C THR A 412 15.43 -9.50 -3.66
N ALA A 413 14.34 -9.92 -4.32
CA ALA A 413 13.96 -11.32 -4.41
C ALA A 413 15.05 -12.18 -5.06
N ASN A 414 15.68 -11.69 -6.13
CA ASN A 414 16.78 -12.40 -6.80
C ASN A 414 18.01 -12.54 -5.89
N GLN A 415 18.37 -11.51 -5.14
CA GLN A 415 19.47 -11.58 -4.17
C GLN A 415 19.18 -12.62 -3.07
N LEU A 416 17.95 -12.65 -2.57
CA LEU A 416 17.52 -13.65 -1.58
C LEU A 416 17.47 -15.06 -2.16
N PHE A 417 17.15 -15.22 -3.45
CA PHE A 417 17.15 -16.52 -4.13
C PHE A 417 18.55 -17.14 -4.19
N ILE A 418 19.59 -16.33 -4.43
CA ILE A 418 20.98 -16.79 -4.38
C ILE A 418 21.31 -17.32 -2.97
N ILE A 419 20.88 -16.59 -1.93
CA ILE A 419 21.10 -17.00 -0.53
C ILE A 419 20.31 -18.27 -0.20
N GLU A 420 19.08 -18.40 -0.71
CA GLU A 420 18.26 -19.60 -0.55
C GLU A 420 18.93 -20.84 -1.16
N HIS A 421 19.51 -20.71 -2.34
CA HIS A 421 20.27 -21.79 -2.99
C HIS A 421 21.48 -22.20 -2.14
N SER A 422 22.28 -21.26 -1.66
CA SER A 422 23.42 -21.57 -0.79
C SER A 422 23.00 -22.20 0.54
N LEU A 423 21.83 -21.83 1.08
CA LEU A 423 21.26 -22.50 2.26
C LEU A 423 20.77 -23.91 1.95
N ALA A 424 20.30 -24.17 0.73
CA ALA A 424 19.90 -25.49 0.27
C ALA A 424 21.12 -26.42 0.12
N GLU A 425 22.20 -25.92 -0.46
CA GLU A 425 23.49 -26.61 -0.54
C GLU A 425 24.02 -26.94 0.86
N LEU A 426 24.07 -25.95 1.75
CA LEU A 426 24.49 -26.14 3.14
C LEU A 426 23.62 -27.15 3.90
N GLN A 427 22.30 -27.13 3.67
CA GLN A 427 21.40 -28.12 4.26
C GLN A 427 21.73 -29.53 3.76
N SER A 428 21.96 -29.70 2.46
CA SER A 428 22.33 -30.98 1.86
C SER A 428 23.68 -31.46 2.39
N GLU A 429 24.65 -30.57 2.57
CA GLU A 429 25.94 -30.91 3.18
C GLU A 429 25.74 -31.38 4.62
N LEU A 430 24.98 -30.67 5.45
CA LEU A 430 24.69 -31.08 6.84
C LEU A 430 23.94 -32.40 6.97
N GLU A 431 23.09 -32.73 5.99
CA GLU A 431 22.37 -34.01 5.97
C GLU A 431 23.28 -35.20 5.60
N ASN A 432 24.38 -34.95 4.87
CA ASN A 432 25.31 -35.96 4.37
C ASN A 432 26.69 -35.97 5.06
N SER A 433 26.98 -34.96 5.90
CA SER A 433 28.29 -34.73 6.49
C SER A 433 28.61 -35.74 7.62
N PRO A 434 29.84 -36.27 7.69
CA PRO A 434 30.29 -37.10 8.81
C PRO A 434 30.35 -36.29 10.11
N ALA A 435 30.28 -36.97 11.26
CA ALA A 435 30.29 -36.35 12.60
C ALA A 435 31.63 -35.66 12.98
N ASP A 436 32.48 -35.28 12.02
CA ASP A 436 33.70 -34.53 12.30
C ASP A 436 33.36 -33.13 12.81
N LYS A 437 33.82 -32.86 14.04
CA LYS A 437 33.65 -31.58 14.71
C LYS A 437 34.22 -30.43 13.89
N ASN A 438 35.35 -30.62 13.21
CA ASN A 438 35.96 -29.54 12.42
C ASN A 438 35.13 -29.16 11.20
N GLU A 439 34.49 -30.14 10.56
CA GLU A 439 33.58 -29.93 9.44
C GLU A 439 32.32 -29.20 9.89
N LEU A 440 31.73 -29.62 11.01
CA LEU A 440 30.56 -28.96 11.59
C LEU A 440 30.81 -27.48 11.95
N VAL A 441 31.99 -27.13 12.48
CA VAL A 441 32.32 -25.73 12.78
C VAL A 441 32.44 -24.90 11.48
N LYS A 442 32.95 -25.49 10.38
CA LYS A 442 32.99 -24.83 9.06
C LYS A 442 31.58 -24.59 8.51
N LEU A 443 30.71 -25.59 8.57
CA LEU A 443 29.32 -25.50 8.12
C LEU A 443 28.54 -24.47 8.95
N GLU A 444 28.76 -24.44 10.27
CA GLU A 444 28.18 -23.41 11.13
C GLU A 444 28.66 -22.00 10.76
N HIS A 445 29.95 -21.85 10.49
CA HIS A 445 30.49 -20.58 10.04
C HIS A 445 29.86 -20.10 8.73
N GLN A 446 29.70 -21.00 7.76
CA GLN A 446 28.99 -20.70 6.51
C GLN A 446 27.53 -20.28 6.79
N PHE A 447 26.83 -20.97 7.69
CA PHE A 447 25.49 -20.59 8.11
C PHE A 447 25.45 -19.16 8.67
N ARG A 448 26.36 -18.82 9.60
CA ARG A 448 26.47 -17.48 10.21
C ARG A 448 26.66 -16.38 9.15
N VAL A 449 27.51 -16.64 8.16
CA VAL A 449 27.77 -15.73 7.03
C VAL A 449 26.52 -15.56 6.16
N LEU A 450 25.82 -16.64 5.84
CA LEU A 450 24.58 -16.59 5.05
C LEU A 450 23.46 -15.84 5.79
N VAL A 451 23.33 -16.05 7.10
CA VAL A 451 22.39 -15.28 7.96
C VAL A 451 22.70 -13.79 7.90
N MET A 452 23.96 -13.41 8.06
CA MET A 452 24.37 -12.00 7.99
C MET A 452 24.08 -11.37 6.62
N ARG A 453 24.41 -12.07 5.52
CA ARG A 453 24.13 -11.60 4.15
C ARG A 453 22.63 -11.45 3.90
N GLY A 454 21.83 -12.41 4.35
CA GLY A 454 20.38 -12.40 4.21
C GLY A 454 19.76 -11.22 4.94
N GLU A 455 20.11 -11.04 6.22
CA GLU A 455 19.58 -9.92 7.02
C GLU A 455 20.11 -8.56 6.56
N GLN A 456 21.33 -8.47 6.02
CA GLN A 456 21.83 -7.24 5.41
C GLN A 456 21.02 -6.86 4.17
N THR A 457 20.76 -7.83 3.27
CA THR A 457 19.97 -7.61 2.06
C THR A 457 18.57 -7.06 2.39
N LEU A 458 17.99 -7.52 3.50
CA LEU A 458 16.67 -7.09 3.98
C LEU A 458 16.71 -5.74 4.71
N LEU A 459 17.79 -5.46 5.44
CA LEU A 459 18.01 -4.15 6.02
C LEU A 459 18.16 -3.08 4.93
N ASP A 460 18.92 -3.36 3.86
CA ASP A 460 19.07 -2.46 2.73
C ASP A 460 17.74 -2.18 2.02
N GLU A 461 16.85 -3.17 1.93
CA GLU A 461 15.49 -2.97 1.42
C GLU A 461 14.66 -2.07 2.33
N LEU A 462 14.70 -2.29 3.65
CA LEU A 462 14.00 -1.45 4.61
C LEU A 462 14.45 0.01 4.54
N ILE A 463 15.75 0.26 4.38
CA ILE A 463 16.31 1.61 4.26
C ILE A 463 15.83 2.28 2.98
N ARG A 464 15.96 1.61 1.83
CA ARG A 464 15.44 2.13 0.55
C ARG A 464 13.95 2.41 0.65
N TRP A 465 13.20 1.51 1.29
CA TRP A 465 11.78 1.70 1.55
C TRP A 465 11.52 2.95 2.40
N ARG A 466 12.31 3.18 3.45
CA ARG A 466 12.19 4.37 4.31
C ARG A 466 12.49 5.66 3.54
N ILE A 467 13.55 5.71 2.73
CA ILE A 467 13.87 6.86 1.87
C ILE A 467 12.71 7.21 0.92
N ILE A 468 12.00 6.20 0.41
CA ILE A 468 10.84 6.40 -0.48
C ILE A 468 9.62 6.96 0.29
N VAL A 469 9.47 6.56 1.55
CA VAL A 469 8.24 6.79 2.33
C VAL A 469 8.33 7.99 3.27
N ASP A 470 9.51 8.28 3.80
CA ASP A 470 9.82 9.29 4.82
C ASP A 470 10.80 10.33 4.25
N ARG A 471 10.41 10.97 3.14
CA ARG A 471 11.30 11.90 2.40
C ARG A 471 11.78 13.07 3.24
N ASP A 472 10.87 13.67 4.00
CA ASP A 472 11.18 14.81 4.87
C ASP A 472 12.20 14.48 5.98
N GLY A 473 12.40 13.20 6.31
CA GLY A 473 13.44 12.76 7.26
C GLY A 473 14.82 12.57 6.65
N PHE A 474 14.94 12.55 5.32
CA PHE A 474 16.19 12.29 4.58
C PHE A 474 16.58 13.40 3.59
N ASP A 475 15.68 14.33 3.27
CA ASP A 475 15.99 15.57 2.55
C ASP A 475 16.70 16.52 3.54
N ILE A 476 18.05 16.47 3.54
CA ILE A 476 18.96 17.40 4.24
C ILE A 476 19.16 18.66 3.41
#